data_AF-A0A653WP60-F1
#
_entry.id   AF-A0A653WP60-F1
#
_cell.length_a   1.000
_cell.length_b   1.000
_cell.length_c   1.000
_cell.angle_alpha   90.00
_cell.angle_beta   90.00
_cell.angle_gamma   90.00
#
_symmetry.space_group_name_H-M   'P 1'
#
loop_
_entity.id
_entity.type
_entity.pdbx_description
1 polymer ?
#
loop_
_entity_poly.entity_id
_entity_poly.type
_entity_poly.pdbx_seq_one_letter_code
_entity_poly.pdbx_strand_id
1 'polypeptide(L)'
;MKIKIALLSLVTASMVLALHGCSTKVDNAAQPVDKDIALYQGRPLQPWHIVIDNQGNNQLLNGAFARLSDETITITTSDKLFKDDALTVKFEEAWDGEVYMSHGRPLDLTQYIEKGTLAFDFNSIDMKSANLQTSINCGDNCNNVIDLWPYAKEFEGKGWQKIAIPLSCFSSSRADFSAVAKPFAITFSGTGEFSFSNITITRESTANFDCPNQDTLTTHPQPLRAFWADEWWPNRVEEKKTTQSGDEKLLLVGDSITHGWEQDSGQAVWQKHFSDVSTLNLGFGGNRTENVLWLAEQGLLDNLNAKLTVIMIGTNNTGHRMDSPESIHDGVKAIVQTVTQKIPTSKVLLLAIFPRGTDDNDKLRINNQKTNVLLKKLAKNQGILFADINASFLTKDKILSKDIMPDLLHPNAKGYEIWAQQLTPYVDKYVR
;
A
#
# COMPACT_ATOMS: atom_id res chain seq x y z
N MET A 1 -76.29 -47.78 -55.40
CA MET A 1 -75.14 -48.35 -56.15
C MET A 1 -73.97 -48.46 -55.18
N LYS A 2 -73.27 -49.60 -55.18
CA LYS A 2 -72.32 -50.13 -54.17
C LYS A 2 -71.30 -49.10 -53.65
N ILE A 3 -70.88 -49.15 -52.38
CA ILE A 3 -69.60 -49.75 -51.93
C ILE A 3 -69.61 -50.06 -50.40
N LYS A 4 -69.02 -51.21 -50.04
CA LYS A 4 -68.75 -51.77 -48.69
C LYS A 4 -67.77 -50.89 -47.89
N ILE A 5 -67.68 -50.97 -46.55
CA ILE A 5 -66.75 -51.82 -45.75
C ILE A 5 -67.02 -51.44 -44.26
N ALA A 6 -67.59 -52.31 -43.43
CA ALA A 6 -66.98 -53.24 -42.46
C ALA A 6 -66.56 -52.63 -41.10
N LEU A 7 -67.18 -53.16 -40.04
CA LEU A 7 -66.83 -53.06 -38.62
C LEU A 7 -65.39 -53.55 -38.35
N LEU A 8 -64.74 -52.98 -37.33
CA LEU A 8 -64.14 -53.79 -36.24
C LEU A 8 -63.86 -52.93 -34.99
N SER A 9 -64.37 -53.39 -33.86
CA SER A 9 -64.03 -52.95 -32.49
C SER A 9 -62.63 -53.41 -32.09
N LEU A 10 -61.85 -52.56 -31.43
CA LEU A 10 -60.69 -52.99 -30.66
C LEU A 10 -60.61 -52.28 -29.29
N VAL A 11 -60.06 -53.05 -28.37
CA VAL A 11 -60.10 -52.97 -26.92
C VAL A 11 -58.90 -52.16 -26.37
N THR A 12 -59.17 -51.50 -25.24
CA THR A 12 -58.33 -50.86 -24.19
C THR A 12 -56.79 -50.96 -24.23
N ALA A 13 -56.13 -49.85 -23.87
CA ALA A 13 -55.01 -49.83 -22.94
C ALA A 13 -54.75 -48.41 -22.40
N SER A 14 -54.97 -48.19 -21.10
CA SER A 14 -54.47 -47.00 -20.40
C SER A 14 -52.97 -47.14 -20.20
N MET A 15 -52.19 -46.28 -20.85
CA MET A 15 -50.73 -46.24 -20.70
C MET A 15 -50.37 -45.18 -19.64
N VAL A 16 -50.00 -45.64 -18.45
CA VAL A 16 -49.31 -44.84 -17.44
C VAL A 16 -47.89 -44.62 -17.94
N LEU A 17 -47.56 -43.39 -18.37
CA LEU A 17 -46.17 -43.02 -18.65
C LEU A 17 -45.50 -42.59 -17.35
N ALA A 18 -44.66 -43.47 -16.82
CA ALA A 18 -43.65 -43.13 -15.83
C ALA A 18 -42.50 -42.38 -16.55
N LEU A 19 -42.56 -41.05 -16.55
CA LEU A 19 -41.40 -40.24 -16.90
C LEU A 19 -40.50 -40.11 -15.67
N HIS A 20 -39.39 -40.81 -15.76
CA HIS A 20 -38.28 -40.78 -14.82
C HIS A 20 -37.83 -39.34 -14.61
N GLY A 21 -37.68 -38.96 -13.33
CA GLY A 21 -37.05 -37.70 -12.97
C GLY A 21 -35.64 -37.63 -13.54
N CYS A 22 -35.46 -36.75 -14.53
CA CYS A 22 -34.15 -36.19 -14.79
C CYS A 22 -33.82 -35.26 -13.63
N SER A 23 -33.20 -35.83 -12.58
CA SER A 23 -32.33 -35.05 -11.71
C SER A 23 -31.23 -34.50 -12.59
N THR A 24 -31.37 -33.26 -13.05
CA THR A 24 -30.24 -32.50 -13.57
C THR A 24 -29.28 -32.35 -12.40
N LYS A 25 -28.29 -33.24 -12.33
CA LYS A 25 -27.02 -32.86 -11.74
C LYS A 25 -26.63 -31.56 -12.44
N VAL A 26 -26.54 -30.49 -11.67
CA VAL A 26 -25.83 -29.30 -12.12
C VAL A 26 -24.41 -29.77 -12.32
N ASP A 27 -24.06 -30.07 -13.57
CA ASP A 27 -22.69 -30.35 -13.93
C ASP A 27 -21.87 -29.11 -13.58
N ASN A 28 -20.97 -29.27 -12.62
CA ASN A 28 -19.87 -28.35 -12.38
C ASN A 28 -18.98 -28.41 -13.63
N ALA A 29 -19.35 -27.68 -14.68
CA ALA A 29 -18.45 -27.40 -15.77
C ALA A 29 -17.29 -26.58 -15.19
N ALA A 30 -16.14 -27.25 -15.00
CA ALA A 30 -14.88 -26.58 -14.75
C ALA A 30 -14.66 -25.52 -15.83
N GLN A 31 -14.23 -24.32 -15.43
CA GLN A 31 -13.87 -23.27 -16.37
C GLN A 31 -12.78 -23.81 -17.32
N PRO A 32 -12.85 -23.54 -18.64
CA PRO A 32 -11.83 -24.01 -19.56
C PRO A 32 -10.47 -23.43 -19.17
N VAL A 33 -9.54 -24.29 -18.78
CA VAL A 33 -8.26 -23.94 -18.14
C VAL A 33 -7.24 -23.31 -19.12
N ASP A 34 -7.56 -23.25 -20.42
CA ASP A 34 -6.68 -22.81 -21.51
C ASP A 34 -7.13 -21.50 -22.22
N LYS A 35 -7.98 -20.69 -21.58
CA LYS A 35 -8.48 -19.45 -22.21
C LYS A 35 -8.34 -18.24 -21.29
N ASP A 36 -8.24 -17.06 -21.91
CA ASP A 36 -8.36 -15.80 -21.21
C ASP A 36 -9.74 -15.70 -20.53
N ILE A 37 -9.75 -15.16 -19.31
CA ILE A 37 -10.94 -14.97 -18.50
C ILE A 37 -11.32 -13.49 -18.58
N ALA A 38 -12.27 -13.16 -19.43
CA ALA A 38 -12.83 -11.81 -19.49
C ALA A 38 -13.78 -11.60 -18.30
N LEU A 39 -13.60 -10.49 -17.58
CA LEU A 39 -14.43 -10.08 -16.45
C LEU A 39 -15.37 -8.94 -16.86
N TYR A 40 -14.87 -8.00 -17.66
CA TYR A 40 -15.65 -6.86 -18.16
C TYR A 40 -15.31 -6.56 -19.62
N GLN A 41 -16.33 -6.50 -20.48
CA GLN A 41 -16.20 -6.11 -21.90
C GLN A 41 -17.45 -5.32 -22.32
N GLY A 42 -17.39 -4.00 -22.19
CA GLY A 42 -18.54 -3.09 -22.33
C GLY A 42 -19.67 -3.27 -21.30
N ARG A 43 -19.66 -4.37 -20.55
CA ARG A 43 -20.50 -4.66 -19.40
C ARG A 43 -19.82 -5.73 -18.54
N PRO A 44 -20.18 -5.85 -17.24
CA PRO A 44 -19.77 -6.99 -16.42
C PRO A 44 -20.25 -8.30 -17.07
N LEU A 45 -19.35 -9.27 -17.22
CA LEU A 45 -19.69 -10.58 -17.76
C LEU A 45 -20.20 -11.50 -16.65
N GLN A 46 -21.36 -12.12 -16.87
CA GLN A 46 -21.96 -13.03 -15.90
C GLN A 46 -21.00 -14.15 -15.50
N PRO A 47 -20.92 -14.53 -14.22
CA PRO A 47 -21.74 -14.08 -13.07
C PRO A 47 -21.24 -12.81 -12.35
N TRP A 48 -20.22 -12.14 -12.88
CA TRP A 48 -19.58 -11.02 -12.19
C TRP A 48 -20.42 -9.76 -12.21
N HIS A 49 -20.34 -9.02 -11.11
CA HIS A 49 -20.95 -7.71 -10.93
C HIS A 49 -19.91 -6.71 -10.45
N ILE A 50 -20.08 -5.44 -10.81
CA ILE A 50 -19.27 -4.34 -10.30
C ILE A 50 -19.93 -3.78 -9.05
N VAL A 51 -19.13 -3.56 -8.01
CA VAL A 51 -19.53 -2.95 -6.74
C VAL A 51 -18.64 -1.75 -6.49
N ILE A 52 -19.22 -0.66 -6.01
CA ILE A 52 -18.49 0.44 -5.36
C ILE A 52 -18.70 0.31 -3.84
N ASP A 53 -17.66 0.53 -3.05
CA ASP A 53 -17.69 0.51 -1.58
C ASP A 53 -16.84 1.65 -1.00
N ASN A 54 -17.26 2.23 0.11
CA ASN A 54 -16.42 3.08 0.95
C ASN A 54 -16.73 2.74 2.42
N GLN A 55 -15.78 2.09 3.10
CA GLN A 55 -15.92 1.69 4.51
C GLN A 55 -17.20 0.90 4.82
N GLY A 56 -17.63 0.01 3.90
CA GLY A 56 -18.82 -0.82 4.05
C GLY A 56 -20.12 -0.16 3.56
N ASN A 57 -20.09 1.11 3.17
CA ASN A 57 -21.17 1.71 2.36
C ASN A 57 -20.98 1.26 0.90
N ASN A 58 -21.76 0.29 0.43
CA ASN A 58 -21.66 -0.23 -0.93
C ASN A 58 -22.94 -0.13 -1.76
N GLN A 59 -22.73 -0.13 -3.08
CA GLN A 59 -23.76 -0.26 -4.10
C GLN A 59 -23.28 -1.10 -5.27
N LEU A 60 -24.17 -1.96 -5.79
CA LEU A 60 -23.97 -2.65 -7.05
C LEU A 60 -24.21 -1.68 -8.22
N LEU A 61 -23.38 -1.77 -9.26
CA LEU A 61 -23.65 -1.13 -10.53
C LEU A 61 -24.95 -1.68 -11.12
N ASN A 62 -25.92 -0.81 -11.38
CA ASN A 62 -27.19 -1.18 -11.99
C ASN A 62 -27.44 -0.32 -13.24
N GLY A 63 -27.42 -0.96 -14.41
CA GLY A 63 -27.50 -0.25 -15.68
C GLY A 63 -26.27 0.63 -15.91
N ALA A 64 -26.49 1.93 -16.12
CA ALA A 64 -25.45 2.90 -16.49
C ALA A 64 -24.80 3.62 -15.30
N PHE A 65 -25.23 3.34 -14.06
CA PHE A 65 -24.88 4.17 -12.91
C PHE A 65 -24.94 3.42 -11.58
N ALA A 66 -24.07 3.81 -10.64
CA ALA A 66 -24.27 3.62 -9.21
C ALA A 66 -23.62 4.78 -8.43
N ARG A 67 -24.14 5.07 -7.24
CA ARG A 67 -23.63 6.10 -6.35
C ARG A 67 -23.88 5.71 -4.91
N LEU A 68 -22.89 5.90 -4.06
CA LEU A 68 -23.01 5.65 -2.62
C LEU A 68 -23.96 6.66 -1.97
N SER A 69 -24.56 6.27 -0.84
CA SER A 69 -25.55 7.11 -0.15
C SER A 69 -24.99 8.41 0.42
N ASP A 70 -23.69 8.45 0.69
CA ASP A 70 -22.94 9.62 1.16
C ASP A 70 -22.36 10.44 0.00
N GLU A 71 -22.63 10.03 -1.24
CA GLU A 71 -22.16 10.64 -2.48
C GLU A 71 -20.62 10.64 -2.66
N THR A 72 -19.88 9.97 -1.77
CA THR A 72 -18.41 9.94 -1.80
C THR A 72 -17.84 9.22 -3.03
N ILE A 73 -18.58 8.27 -3.60
CA ILE A 73 -18.20 7.54 -4.81
C ILE A 73 -19.39 7.46 -5.74
N THR A 74 -19.13 7.80 -7.01
CA THR A 74 -20.05 7.64 -8.13
C THR A 74 -19.36 6.87 -9.24
N ILE A 75 -20.09 5.97 -9.90
CA ILE A 75 -19.67 5.27 -11.10
C ILE A 75 -20.72 5.44 -12.21
N THR A 76 -20.28 5.78 -13.42
CA THR A 76 -21.12 5.98 -14.61
C THR A 76 -20.55 5.25 -15.81
N THR A 77 -21.38 4.81 -16.76
CA THR A 77 -20.87 4.41 -18.08
C THR A 77 -20.25 5.60 -18.83
N SER A 78 -19.23 5.30 -19.62
CA SER A 78 -18.51 6.27 -20.44
C SER A 78 -18.03 5.61 -21.73
N ASP A 79 -17.52 6.43 -22.65
CA ASP A 79 -17.11 5.99 -23.98
C ASP A 79 -15.58 5.84 -24.06
N LYS A 80 -15.12 4.71 -24.59
CA LYS A 80 -13.74 4.45 -25.01
C LYS A 80 -13.65 4.34 -26.53
N LEU A 81 -14.18 3.24 -27.09
CA LEU A 81 -14.21 2.97 -28.54
C LEU A 81 -15.64 2.98 -29.06
N PHE A 82 -16.55 2.42 -28.28
CA PHE A 82 -17.98 2.38 -28.54
C PHE A 82 -18.72 3.13 -27.44
N LYS A 83 -20.01 3.40 -27.68
CA LYS A 83 -20.85 4.05 -26.68
C LYS A 83 -21.03 3.15 -25.45
N ASP A 84 -20.89 3.71 -24.26
CA ASP A 84 -21.10 3.05 -22.96
C ASP A 84 -20.23 1.79 -22.74
N ASP A 85 -19.04 1.71 -23.38
CA ASP A 85 -18.15 0.54 -23.29
C ASP A 85 -17.11 0.62 -22.17
N ALA A 86 -17.11 1.69 -21.38
CA ALA A 86 -16.25 1.93 -20.25
C ALA A 86 -17.04 2.37 -19.01
N LEU A 87 -16.34 2.43 -17.88
CA LEU A 87 -16.87 3.01 -16.64
C LEU A 87 -15.95 4.10 -16.15
N THR A 88 -16.52 5.22 -15.73
CA THR A 88 -15.83 6.30 -15.03
C THR A 88 -16.21 6.28 -13.57
N VAL A 89 -15.20 6.28 -12.70
CA VAL A 89 -15.32 6.39 -11.25
C VAL A 89 -14.89 7.79 -10.86
N LYS A 90 -15.76 8.49 -10.15
CA LYS A 90 -15.46 9.78 -9.50
C LYS A 90 -15.60 9.59 -8.00
N PHE A 91 -14.64 10.09 -7.24
CA PHE A 91 -14.65 10.01 -5.79
C PHE A 91 -14.17 11.32 -5.16
N GLU A 92 -14.79 11.68 -4.03
CA GLU A 92 -14.53 12.90 -3.28
C GLU A 92 -14.34 12.54 -1.81
N GLU A 93 -13.19 12.94 -1.24
CA GLU A 93 -12.81 12.68 0.15
C GLU A 93 -12.97 11.20 0.58
N ALA A 94 -12.76 10.27 -0.36
CA ALA A 94 -12.82 8.84 -0.07
C ALA A 94 -11.66 8.45 0.86
N TRP A 95 -11.94 7.67 1.90
CA TRP A 95 -10.88 7.22 2.81
C TRP A 95 -10.38 5.82 2.45
N ASP A 96 -11.29 4.92 2.12
CA ASP A 96 -11.03 3.54 1.72
C ASP A 96 -12.02 3.14 0.63
N GLY A 97 -12.00 3.90 -0.46
CA GLY A 97 -12.89 3.69 -1.59
C GLY A 97 -12.42 2.49 -2.41
N GLU A 98 -13.37 1.68 -2.88
CA GLU A 98 -13.08 0.51 -3.69
C GLU A 98 -14.08 0.41 -4.86
N VAL A 99 -13.59 0.05 -6.04
CA VAL A 99 -14.39 -0.53 -7.12
C VAL A 99 -13.89 -1.94 -7.41
N TYR A 100 -14.76 -2.94 -7.37
CA TYR A 100 -14.33 -4.33 -7.48
C TYR A 100 -15.35 -5.25 -8.17
N MET A 101 -14.84 -6.39 -8.62
CA MET A 101 -15.63 -7.48 -9.21
C MET A 101 -16.05 -8.47 -8.13
N SER A 102 -17.34 -8.77 -8.05
CA SER A 102 -17.92 -9.64 -7.02
C SER A 102 -19.00 -10.58 -7.58
N HIS A 103 -19.56 -11.42 -6.71
CA HIS A 103 -20.65 -12.38 -6.94
C HIS A 103 -20.35 -13.53 -7.91
N GLY A 104 -19.16 -13.54 -8.51
CA GLY A 104 -18.70 -14.70 -9.28
C GLY A 104 -18.31 -15.87 -8.39
N ARG A 105 -18.29 -17.07 -8.99
CA ARG A 105 -17.67 -18.22 -8.34
C ARG A 105 -16.17 -17.97 -8.22
N PRO A 106 -15.50 -18.39 -7.13
CA PRO A 106 -14.06 -18.28 -7.01
C PRO A 106 -13.34 -18.89 -8.21
N LEU A 107 -12.35 -18.18 -8.74
CA LEU A 107 -11.54 -18.62 -9.88
C LEU A 107 -10.31 -19.39 -9.41
N ASP A 108 -10.02 -20.51 -10.06
CA ASP A 108 -8.73 -21.16 -9.97
C ASP A 108 -7.78 -20.50 -10.98
N LEU A 109 -6.87 -19.66 -10.46
CA LEU A 109 -5.87 -18.95 -11.25
C LEU A 109 -4.47 -19.59 -11.13
N THR A 110 -4.34 -20.76 -10.49
CA THR A 110 -3.04 -21.40 -10.23
C THR A 110 -2.20 -21.57 -11.50
N GLN A 111 -2.84 -21.93 -12.61
CA GLN A 111 -2.16 -22.12 -13.89
C GLN A 111 -1.77 -20.82 -14.58
N TYR A 112 -2.37 -19.69 -14.19
CA TYR A 112 -2.13 -18.38 -14.79
C TYR A 112 -0.94 -17.65 -14.14
N ILE A 113 -0.52 -18.02 -12.92
CA ILE A 113 0.45 -17.23 -12.13
C ILE A 113 1.79 -17.00 -12.82
N GLU A 114 2.31 -18.00 -13.54
CA GLU A 114 3.66 -17.94 -14.11
C GLU A 114 3.76 -16.99 -15.31
N LYS A 115 2.72 -16.92 -16.15
CA LYS A 115 2.76 -16.25 -17.46
C LYS A 115 1.59 -15.30 -17.73
N GLY A 116 0.55 -15.38 -16.92
CA GLY A 116 -0.66 -14.63 -17.08
C GLY A 116 -0.55 -13.22 -16.51
N THR A 117 -1.44 -12.35 -16.98
CA THR A 117 -1.55 -10.98 -16.49
C THR A 117 -2.99 -10.65 -16.10
N LEU A 118 -3.14 -9.78 -15.11
CA LEU A 118 -4.34 -8.97 -14.96
C LEU A 118 -4.20 -7.77 -15.91
N ALA A 119 -5.04 -7.73 -16.94
CA ALA A 119 -5.02 -6.67 -17.94
C ALA A 119 -6.33 -5.88 -17.95
N PHE A 120 -6.23 -4.56 -18.05
CA PHE A 120 -7.37 -3.66 -18.20
C PHE A 120 -6.93 -2.37 -18.90
N ASP A 121 -7.87 -1.71 -19.56
CA ASP A 121 -7.66 -0.37 -20.08
C ASP A 121 -7.98 0.65 -18.99
N PHE A 122 -7.16 1.68 -18.87
CA PHE A 122 -7.22 2.69 -17.84
C PHE A 122 -7.05 4.09 -18.43
N ASN A 123 -7.86 5.04 -18.00
CA ASN A 123 -7.75 6.46 -18.37
C ASN A 123 -7.71 7.30 -17.10
N SER A 124 -6.60 7.99 -16.88
CA SER A 124 -6.43 8.88 -15.73
C SER A 124 -6.97 10.27 -16.06
N ILE A 125 -7.99 10.73 -15.33
CA ILE A 125 -8.69 12.00 -15.59
C ILE A 125 -8.23 13.08 -14.61
N ASP A 126 -8.35 12.81 -13.30
CA ASP A 126 -7.84 13.68 -12.22
C ASP A 126 -7.28 12.81 -11.08
N MET A 127 -5.98 12.91 -10.82
CA MET A 127 -5.29 12.09 -9.80
C MET A 127 -4.40 12.90 -8.86
N LYS A 128 -4.53 14.23 -8.86
CA LYS A 128 -3.60 15.11 -8.12
C LYS A 128 -3.68 14.94 -6.62
N SER A 129 -4.87 14.64 -6.10
CA SER A 129 -5.16 14.52 -4.68
C SER A 129 -5.65 13.12 -4.31
N ALA A 130 -5.27 12.12 -5.10
CA ALA A 130 -5.73 10.75 -4.92
C ALA A 130 -4.58 9.75 -4.83
N ASN A 131 -4.81 8.66 -4.11
CA ASN A 131 -4.01 7.44 -4.19
C ASN A 131 -4.79 6.36 -4.95
N LEU A 132 -4.07 5.46 -5.64
CA LEU A 132 -4.69 4.37 -6.39
C LEU A 132 -3.87 3.08 -6.23
N GLN A 133 -4.53 1.98 -5.90
CA GLN A 133 -3.92 0.66 -5.85
C GLN A 133 -4.84 -0.36 -6.53
N THR A 134 -4.28 -1.48 -6.97
CA THR A 134 -5.08 -2.61 -7.46
C THR A 134 -4.71 -3.89 -6.71
N SER A 135 -5.69 -4.76 -6.54
CA SER A 135 -5.49 -6.04 -5.87
C SER A 135 -6.30 -7.16 -6.52
N ILE A 136 -5.83 -8.37 -6.26
CA ILE A 136 -6.56 -9.62 -6.42
C ILE A 136 -6.67 -10.20 -5.02
N ASN A 137 -7.88 -10.49 -4.56
CA ASN A 137 -8.09 -11.12 -3.26
C ASN A 137 -8.47 -12.59 -3.43
N CYS A 138 -7.56 -13.42 -2.94
CA CYS A 138 -7.65 -14.88 -2.89
C CYS A 138 -7.64 -15.42 -1.45
N GLY A 139 -8.29 -14.69 -0.52
CA GLY A 139 -8.40 -15.03 0.90
C GLY A 139 -7.33 -14.37 1.78
N ASP A 140 -7.25 -14.81 3.04
CA ASP A 140 -6.45 -14.15 4.10
C ASP A 140 -4.95 -14.00 3.80
N ASN A 141 -4.42 -14.78 2.84
CA ASN A 141 -3.00 -14.80 2.50
C ASN A 141 -2.67 -14.10 1.17
N CYS A 142 -3.62 -13.36 0.60
CA CYS A 142 -3.57 -12.79 -0.73
C CYS A 142 -3.90 -11.29 -0.69
N ASN A 143 -3.09 -10.55 0.08
CA ASN A 143 -3.30 -9.12 0.32
C ASN A 143 -2.23 -8.26 -0.36
N ASN A 144 -1.56 -8.80 -1.39
CA ASN A 144 -0.59 -8.02 -2.14
C ASN A 144 -1.34 -6.99 -2.98
N VAL A 145 -1.25 -5.73 -2.55
CA VAL A 145 -1.71 -4.57 -3.28
C VAL A 145 -0.59 -4.08 -4.19
N ILE A 146 -0.95 -3.71 -5.41
CA ILE A 146 -0.05 -3.12 -6.38
C ILE A 146 -0.35 -1.63 -6.43
N ASP A 147 0.67 -0.83 -6.12
CA ASP A 147 0.57 0.63 -6.16
C ASP A 147 0.46 1.10 -7.62
N LEU A 148 -0.71 1.62 -7.99
CA LEU A 148 -0.99 2.16 -9.33
C LEU A 148 -0.82 3.67 -9.40
N TRP A 149 -0.74 4.36 -8.26
CA TRP A 149 -0.61 5.80 -8.20
C TRP A 149 0.49 6.37 -9.11
N PRO A 150 1.71 5.79 -9.20
CA PRO A 150 2.76 6.34 -10.06
C PRO A 150 2.35 6.34 -11.53
N TYR A 151 1.69 5.28 -11.98
CA TYR A 151 1.18 5.12 -13.34
C TYR A 151 -0.02 6.01 -13.58
N ALA A 152 -0.93 6.12 -12.61
CA ALA A 152 -2.09 6.99 -12.69
C ALA A 152 -1.69 8.46 -12.86
N LYS A 153 -0.67 8.90 -12.12
CA LYS A 153 -0.09 10.24 -12.27
C LYS A 153 0.63 10.42 -13.60
N GLU A 154 1.40 9.43 -14.04
CA GLU A 154 2.07 9.48 -15.35
C GLU A 154 1.06 9.56 -16.52
N PHE A 155 -0.08 8.88 -16.41
CA PHE A 155 -1.08 8.77 -17.47
C PHE A 155 -2.10 9.91 -17.48
N GLU A 156 -2.08 10.82 -16.50
CA GLU A 156 -3.02 11.93 -16.38
C GLU A 156 -3.04 12.76 -17.67
N GLY A 157 -4.23 12.88 -18.28
CA GLY A 157 -4.43 13.62 -19.53
C GLY A 157 -3.84 12.98 -20.79
N LYS A 158 -3.24 11.78 -20.72
CA LYS A 158 -2.69 11.05 -21.88
C LYS A 158 -3.71 10.16 -22.59
N GLY A 159 -4.96 10.13 -22.12
CA GLY A 159 -6.01 9.27 -22.64
C GLY A 159 -5.83 7.80 -22.24
N TRP A 160 -6.58 6.92 -22.90
CA TRP A 160 -6.60 5.48 -22.61
C TRP A 160 -5.24 4.80 -22.77
N GLN A 161 -4.77 4.18 -21.69
CA GLN A 161 -3.59 3.33 -21.63
C GLN A 161 -4.00 1.89 -21.32
N LYS A 162 -3.22 0.91 -21.76
CA LYS A 162 -3.39 -0.48 -21.35
C LYS A 162 -2.47 -0.78 -20.19
N ILE A 163 -2.99 -1.36 -19.11
CA ILE A 163 -2.22 -1.88 -17.98
C ILE A 163 -2.28 -3.40 -18.04
N ALA A 164 -1.14 -4.08 -17.96
CA ALA A 164 -1.02 -5.53 -17.95
C ALA A 164 0.01 -5.96 -16.88
N ILE A 165 -0.52 -6.34 -15.71
CA ILE A 165 0.26 -6.66 -14.51
C ILE A 165 0.47 -8.16 -14.42
N PRO A 166 1.72 -8.66 -14.34
CA PRO A 166 1.97 -10.09 -14.10
C PRO A 166 1.20 -10.58 -12.88
N LEU A 167 0.51 -11.72 -12.98
CA LEU A 167 -0.20 -12.29 -11.83
C LEU A 167 0.75 -12.66 -10.69
N SER A 168 2.00 -12.97 -11.02
CA SER A 168 3.07 -13.16 -10.05
C SER A 168 3.31 -11.94 -9.14
N CYS A 169 2.96 -10.71 -9.56
CA CYS A 169 3.07 -9.54 -8.68
C CYS A 169 2.11 -9.63 -7.47
N PHE A 170 0.96 -10.29 -7.64
CA PHE A 170 -0.02 -10.49 -6.56
C PHE A 170 0.31 -11.70 -5.69
N SER A 171 1.31 -12.50 -6.08
CA SER A 171 1.66 -13.73 -5.40
C SER A 171 2.67 -13.49 -4.28
N SER A 172 2.34 -13.99 -3.09
CA SER A 172 3.30 -14.17 -1.99
C SER A 172 3.57 -15.67 -1.81
N SER A 173 4.63 -16.05 -1.11
CA SER A 173 4.94 -17.46 -0.82
C SER A 173 3.84 -18.23 -0.08
N ARG A 174 2.80 -17.54 0.42
CA ARG A 174 1.66 -18.10 1.13
C ARG A 174 0.31 -17.89 0.42
N ALA A 175 0.28 -17.24 -0.74
CA ALA A 175 -0.97 -16.92 -1.44
C ALA A 175 -1.59 -18.18 -2.09
N ASP A 176 -2.91 -18.34 -1.96
CA ASP A 176 -3.66 -19.45 -2.55
C ASP A 176 -4.52 -18.98 -3.72
N PHE A 177 -4.01 -19.14 -4.93
CA PHE A 177 -4.71 -18.75 -6.15
C PHE A 177 -5.73 -19.78 -6.65
N SER A 178 -5.99 -20.87 -5.92
CA SER A 178 -6.97 -21.89 -6.34
C SER A 178 -8.43 -21.44 -6.14
N ALA A 179 -8.66 -20.41 -5.33
CA ALA A 179 -9.99 -19.94 -4.96
C ALA A 179 -10.09 -18.40 -4.89
N VAL A 180 -9.73 -17.72 -5.98
CA VAL A 180 -9.78 -16.24 -6.07
C VAL A 180 -11.21 -15.73 -6.11
N ALA A 181 -11.70 -15.15 -5.01
CA ALA A 181 -13.08 -14.68 -4.89
C ALA A 181 -13.30 -13.26 -5.46
N LYS A 182 -12.30 -12.39 -5.38
CA LYS A 182 -12.34 -11.02 -5.91
C LYS A 182 -11.16 -10.85 -6.89
N PRO A 183 -11.37 -11.17 -8.18
CA PRO A 183 -10.30 -11.25 -9.18
C PRO A 183 -9.83 -9.89 -9.72
N PHE A 184 -10.53 -8.82 -9.36
CA PHE A 184 -10.15 -7.45 -9.71
C PHE A 184 -10.74 -6.49 -8.68
N ALA A 185 -9.88 -5.62 -8.16
CA ALA A 185 -10.24 -4.46 -7.37
C ALA A 185 -9.30 -3.31 -7.67
N ILE A 186 -9.85 -2.10 -7.64
CA ILE A 186 -9.08 -0.87 -7.56
C ILE A 186 -9.52 -0.14 -6.29
N THR A 187 -8.58 0.07 -5.38
CA THR A 187 -8.79 0.85 -4.15
C THR A 187 -8.20 2.24 -4.30
N PHE A 188 -8.86 3.24 -3.71
CA PHE A 188 -8.49 4.64 -3.83
C PHE A 188 -8.86 5.43 -2.57
N SER A 189 -8.12 6.51 -2.36
CA SER A 189 -8.35 7.46 -1.27
C SER A 189 -8.09 8.88 -1.76
N GLY A 190 -8.70 9.88 -1.12
CA GLY A 190 -8.60 11.29 -1.49
C GLY A 190 -9.72 11.70 -2.46
N THR A 191 -9.38 12.53 -3.43
CA THR A 191 -10.33 13.04 -4.44
C THR A 191 -9.74 12.85 -5.83
N GLY A 192 -10.51 12.26 -6.74
CA GLY A 192 -10.05 12.00 -8.10
C GLY A 192 -11.11 11.38 -9.01
N GLU A 193 -10.69 11.15 -10.25
CA GLU A 193 -11.52 10.62 -11.33
C GLU A 193 -10.67 9.77 -12.29
N PHE A 194 -11.15 8.56 -12.59
CA PHE A 194 -10.56 7.69 -13.60
C PHE A 194 -11.61 6.89 -14.34
N SER A 195 -11.24 6.39 -15.51
CA SER A 195 -12.05 5.40 -16.23
C SER A 195 -11.30 4.08 -16.40
N PHE A 196 -12.05 2.98 -16.48
CA PHE A 196 -11.51 1.67 -16.82
C PHE A 196 -12.42 0.89 -17.78
N SER A 197 -11.84 -0.04 -18.53
CA SER A 197 -12.56 -0.96 -19.43
C SER A 197 -11.76 -2.26 -19.68
N ASN A 198 -12.37 -3.22 -20.37
CA ASN A 198 -11.77 -4.46 -20.87
C ASN A 198 -10.93 -5.27 -19.84
N ILE A 199 -11.49 -5.50 -18.65
CA ILE A 199 -10.82 -6.27 -17.60
C ILE A 199 -10.75 -7.74 -18.00
N THR A 200 -9.54 -8.28 -18.11
CA THR A 200 -9.26 -9.66 -18.53
C THR A 200 -8.09 -10.24 -17.74
N ILE A 201 -8.22 -11.49 -17.30
CA ILE A 201 -7.09 -12.29 -16.84
C ILE A 201 -6.60 -13.12 -18.03
N THR A 202 -5.38 -12.84 -18.49
CA THR A 202 -4.80 -13.51 -19.66
C THR A 202 -4.01 -14.73 -19.27
N ARG A 203 -4.00 -15.77 -20.12
CA ARG A 203 -3.22 -17.00 -19.87
C ARG A 203 -1.72 -16.82 -20.09
N GLU A 204 -1.37 -16.07 -21.13
CA GLU A 204 -0.01 -15.71 -21.52
C GLU A 204 -0.08 -14.39 -22.28
N SER A 205 0.58 -13.35 -21.77
CA SER A 205 0.69 -12.08 -22.46
C SER A 205 1.94 -11.32 -22.05
N THR A 206 2.37 -10.39 -22.91
CA THR A 206 3.45 -9.46 -22.57
C THR A 206 2.94 -8.46 -21.54
N ALA A 207 3.46 -8.56 -20.33
CA ALA A 207 3.27 -7.55 -19.30
C ALA A 207 3.93 -6.23 -19.70
N ASN A 208 3.37 -5.12 -19.24
CA ASN A 208 3.95 -3.78 -19.36
C ASN A 208 4.06 -3.09 -17.99
N PHE A 209 4.16 -3.91 -16.95
CA PHE A 209 4.24 -3.50 -15.56
C PHE A 209 5.36 -4.26 -14.87
N ASP A 210 6.23 -3.55 -14.18
CA ASP A 210 7.32 -4.16 -13.40
C ASP A 210 6.81 -4.43 -11.99
N CYS A 211 6.79 -5.71 -11.57
CA CYS A 211 6.41 -6.05 -10.21
C CYS A 211 7.40 -5.42 -9.22
N PRO A 212 6.95 -4.59 -8.27
CA PRO A 212 7.81 -4.20 -7.16
C PRO A 212 8.24 -5.46 -6.40
N ASN A 213 9.55 -5.69 -6.28
CA ASN A 213 10.05 -6.81 -5.50
C ASN A 213 9.81 -6.53 -4.01
N GLN A 214 8.73 -7.11 -3.48
CA GLN A 214 8.24 -6.95 -2.11
C GLN A 214 9.33 -7.25 -1.07
N ASP A 215 10.18 -8.25 -1.33
CA ASP A 215 11.27 -8.64 -0.42
C ASP A 215 12.36 -7.57 -0.29
N THR A 216 12.45 -6.68 -1.29
CA THR A 216 13.49 -5.64 -1.35
C THR A 216 12.95 -4.24 -1.15
N LEU A 217 11.63 -4.06 -0.99
CA LEU A 217 10.99 -2.73 -0.91
C LEU A 217 11.59 -1.84 0.17
N THR A 218 12.01 -2.40 1.30
CA THR A 218 12.60 -1.64 2.40
C THR A 218 14.06 -1.24 2.15
N THR A 219 14.72 -1.88 1.18
CA THR A 219 16.14 -1.74 0.86
C THR A 219 16.41 -1.10 -0.51
N HIS A 220 15.39 -1.03 -1.37
CA HIS A 220 15.52 -0.51 -2.72
C HIS A 220 15.16 0.98 -2.75
N PRO A 221 16.12 1.90 -3.00
CA PRO A 221 15.90 3.34 -2.96
C PRO A 221 14.71 3.77 -3.84
N GLN A 222 13.70 4.40 -3.24
CA GLN A 222 12.54 4.95 -3.96
C GLN A 222 12.09 6.29 -3.35
N PRO A 223 11.64 7.27 -4.17
CA PRO A 223 11.09 8.51 -3.63
C PRO A 223 9.81 8.23 -2.83
N LEU A 224 9.44 9.16 -1.94
CA LEU A 224 8.14 9.10 -1.29
C LEU A 224 7.05 9.37 -2.33
N ARG A 225 6.23 8.36 -2.57
CA ARG A 225 5.11 8.37 -3.52
C ARG A 225 3.81 8.38 -2.72
N ALA A 226 3.32 9.57 -2.44
CA ALA A 226 2.06 9.77 -1.72
C ALA A 226 1.47 11.12 -2.12
N PHE A 227 0.20 11.15 -2.50
CA PHE A 227 -0.46 12.37 -2.98
C PHE A 227 -0.35 13.55 -1.98
N TRP A 228 -0.48 13.28 -0.68
CA TRP A 228 -0.35 14.30 0.37
C TRP A 228 1.08 14.82 0.55
N ALA A 229 2.06 14.15 -0.06
CA ALA A 229 3.48 14.51 -0.03
C ALA A 229 3.95 15.22 -1.31
N ASP A 230 3.22 15.06 -2.42
CA ASP A 230 3.70 15.37 -3.77
C ASP A 230 4.28 16.76 -3.96
N GLU A 231 3.68 17.76 -3.33
CA GLU A 231 4.10 19.15 -3.48
C GLU A 231 5.23 19.50 -2.49
N TRP A 232 5.04 19.24 -1.20
CA TRP A 232 5.97 19.73 -0.19
C TRP A 232 7.24 18.87 -0.10
N TRP A 233 7.15 17.57 -0.39
CA TRP A 233 8.24 16.63 -0.21
C TRP A 233 9.44 16.95 -1.11
N PRO A 234 9.30 17.09 -2.44
CA PRO A 234 10.43 17.45 -3.30
C PRO A 234 10.98 18.85 -2.99
N ASN A 235 10.10 19.81 -2.65
CA ASN A 235 10.52 21.16 -2.29
C ASN A 235 11.44 21.16 -1.06
N ARG A 236 11.11 20.37 -0.04
CA ARG A 236 11.96 20.22 1.15
C ARG A 236 13.27 19.48 0.84
N VAL A 237 13.25 18.51 -0.08
CA VAL A 237 14.49 17.85 -0.55
C VAL A 237 15.45 18.89 -1.14
N GLU A 238 14.96 19.77 -2.01
CA GLU A 238 15.77 20.83 -2.60
C GLU A 238 16.16 21.92 -1.58
N GLU A 239 15.28 22.27 -0.64
CA GLU A 239 15.61 23.14 0.51
C GLU A 239 16.80 22.57 1.30
N LYS A 240 16.76 21.29 1.71
CA LYS A 240 17.86 20.70 2.48
C LYS A 240 19.17 20.62 1.69
N LYS A 241 19.11 20.29 0.39
CA LYS A 241 20.30 20.32 -0.48
C LYS A 241 20.94 21.71 -0.59
N THR A 242 20.12 22.77 -0.66
CA THR A 242 20.61 24.14 -0.89
C THR A 242 21.03 24.85 0.40
N THR A 243 20.47 24.43 1.54
CA THR A 243 20.74 25.03 2.85
C THR A 243 21.82 24.31 3.66
N GLN A 244 22.14 23.04 3.34
CA GLN A 244 23.21 22.33 4.03
C GLN A 244 24.57 22.99 3.77
N SER A 245 25.32 23.24 4.83
CA SER A 245 26.67 23.81 4.80
C SER A 245 27.75 22.74 4.68
N GLY A 246 27.47 21.51 5.11
CA GLY A 246 28.45 20.41 5.24
C GLY A 246 29.22 20.43 6.56
N ASP A 247 29.14 21.54 7.29
CA ASP A 247 29.83 21.78 8.56
C ASP A 247 28.98 21.43 9.80
N GLU A 248 27.73 20.99 9.61
CA GLU A 248 26.84 20.60 10.70
C GLU A 248 27.48 19.49 11.54
N LYS A 249 27.43 19.65 12.86
CA LYS A 249 28.08 18.73 13.80
C LYS A 249 27.16 17.60 14.23
N LEU A 250 25.86 17.82 14.15
CA LEU A 250 24.82 16.83 14.41
C LEU A 250 23.98 16.62 13.15
N LEU A 251 23.81 15.37 12.75
CA LEU A 251 22.92 14.96 11.67
C LEU A 251 21.76 14.15 12.27
N LEU A 252 20.54 14.49 11.92
CA LEU A 252 19.35 13.70 12.26
C LEU A 252 18.79 13.07 10.98
N VAL A 253 18.53 11.76 11.00
CA VAL A 253 17.95 11.02 9.88
C VAL A 253 16.70 10.30 10.38
N GLY A 254 15.56 10.53 9.74
CA GLY A 254 14.33 9.85 10.14
C GLY A 254 13.07 10.30 9.42
N ASP A 255 11.93 10.04 10.05
CA ASP A 255 10.59 10.29 9.49
C ASP A 255 9.94 11.58 10.05
N SER A 256 8.60 11.63 10.10
CA SER A 256 7.82 12.74 10.66
C SER A 256 8.18 13.08 12.10
N ILE A 257 8.55 12.09 12.91
CA ILE A 257 8.92 12.31 14.30
C ILE A 257 10.24 13.08 14.37
N THR A 258 11.20 12.74 13.51
CA THR A 258 12.46 13.50 13.39
C THR A 258 12.24 14.86 12.71
N HIS A 259 11.37 14.93 11.70
CA HIS A 259 10.97 16.18 11.05
C HIS A 259 10.43 17.19 12.07
N GLY A 260 9.61 16.74 13.01
CA GLY A 260 8.94 17.63 13.97
C GLY A 260 9.87 18.39 14.90
N TRP A 261 11.17 18.07 14.97
CA TRP A 261 12.16 18.95 15.61
C TRP A 261 12.28 20.33 14.96
N GLU A 262 11.93 20.47 13.68
CA GLU A 262 11.88 21.75 12.97
C GLU A 262 10.47 22.37 12.95
N GLN A 263 9.45 21.67 13.45
CA GLN A 263 8.06 22.11 13.42
C GLN A 263 7.55 22.48 14.83
N ASP A 264 6.35 23.06 14.89
CA ASP A 264 5.80 23.72 16.09
C ASP A 264 5.85 22.88 17.38
N SER A 265 5.71 21.56 17.30
CA SER A 265 5.74 20.70 18.49
C SER A 265 7.15 20.48 19.06
N GLY A 266 8.21 20.49 18.24
CA GLY A 266 9.58 20.19 18.66
C GLY A 266 10.54 21.37 18.62
N GLN A 267 10.29 22.40 17.80
CA GLN A 267 11.24 23.49 17.54
C GLN A 267 11.63 24.26 18.81
N ALA A 268 10.66 24.63 19.64
CA ALA A 268 10.95 25.35 20.89
C ALA A 268 11.79 24.50 21.86
N VAL A 269 11.54 23.19 21.91
CA VAL A 269 12.32 22.24 22.72
C VAL A 269 13.73 22.11 22.15
N TRP A 270 13.87 22.01 20.84
CA TRP A 270 15.17 21.96 20.17
C TRP A 270 16.02 23.19 20.49
N GLN A 271 15.44 24.40 20.37
CA GLN A 271 16.12 25.65 20.69
C GLN A 271 16.56 25.71 22.17
N LYS A 272 15.73 25.20 23.09
CA LYS A 272 16.05 25.15 24.51
C LYS A 272 17.26 24.24 24.81
N HIS A 273 17.36 23.09 24.15
CA HIS A 273 18.35 22.06 24.51
C HIS A 273 19.59 22.02 23.61
N PHE A 274 19.49 22.47 22.36
CA PHE A 274 20.47 22.22 21.30
C PHE A 274 20.72 23.42 20.36
N SER A 275 20.33 24.65 20.76
CA SER A 275 20.53 25.86 19.92
C SER A 275 21.99 26.20 19.64
N ASP A 276 22.91 25.77 20.49
CA ASP A 276 24.36 25.89 20.32
C ASP A 276 24.97 24.83 19.39
N VAL A 277 24.17 23.84 18.95
CA VAL A 277 24.65 22.72 18.12
C VAL A 277 24.20 22.93 16.68
N SER A 278 25.17 23.19 15.79
CA SER A 278 24.94 23.21 14.35
C SER A 278 24.42 21.84 13.89
N THR A 279 23.19 21.81 13.38
CA THR A 279 22.44 20.58 13.12
C THR A 279 21.81 20.60 11.73
N LEU A 280 21.96 19.49 11.00
CA LEU A 280 21.17 19.20 9.80
C LEU A 280 20.09 18.18 10.14
N ASN A 281 18.82 18.57 9.98
CA ASN A 281 17.69 17.67 10.17
C ASN A 281 17.17 17.12 8.84
N LEU A 282 17.53 15.87 8.54
CA LEU A 282 17.00 15.08 7.43
C LEU A 282 15.85 14.17 7.88
N GLY A 283 15.04 14.69 8.80
CA GLY A 283 13.75 14.17 9.19
C GLY A 283 12.66 14.69 8.27
N PHE A 284 11.72 13.80 7.97
CA PHE A 284 10.93 13.93 6.77
C PHE A 284 9.62 13.13 6.86
N GLY A 285 8.48 13.83 6.81
CA GLY A 285 7.15 13.25 7.02
C GLY A 285 6.83 12.01 6.17
N GLY A 286 6.37 10.94 6.83
CA GLY A 286 5.94 9.68 6.22
C GLY A 286 7.03 8.84 5.53
N ASN A 287 8.30 9.21 5.70
CA ASN A 287 9.41 8.43 5.16
C ASN A 287 9.50 7.04 5.77
N ARG A 288 9.83 6.10 4.89
CA ARG A 288 10.22 4.73 5.17
C ARG A 288 11.71 4.56 4.90
N THR A 289 12.25 3.39 5.20
CA THR A 289 13.68 3.11 5.03
C THR A 289 14.16 3.35 3.60
N GLU A 290 13.39 2.92 2.59
CA GLU A 290 13.73 3.12 1.19
C GLU A 290 13.71 4.58 0.73
N ASN A 291 12.93 5.42 1.39
CA ASN A 291 12.88 6.85 1.08
C ASN A 291 14.16 7.54 1.57
N VAL A 292 14.62 7.18 2.76
CA VAL A 292 15.91 7.67 3.28
C VAL A 292 17.07 7.22 2.39
N LEU A 293 17.06 5.98 1.91
CA LEU A 293 18.07 5.50 0.97
C LEU A 293 18.04 6.29 -0.34
N TRP A 294 16.85 6.60 -0.86
CA TRP A 294 16.70 7.45 -2.03
C TRP A 294 17.23 8.87 -1.80
N LEU A 295 16.95 9.48 -0.65
CA LEU A 295 17.51 10.78 -0.28
C LEU A 295 19.04 10.77 -0.28
N ALA A 296 19.65 9.68 0.18
CA ALA A 296 21.10 9.52 0.12
C ALA A 296 21.64 9.44 -1.31
N GLU A 297 20.91 8.83 -2.25
CA GLU A 297 21.24 8.83 -3.69
C GLU A 297 21.05 10.21 -4.33
N GLN A 298 20.12 11.01 -3.81
CA GLN A 298 19.95 12.40 -4.23
C GLN A 298 21.04 13.34 -3.67
N GLY A 299 21.99 12.82 -2.90
CA GLY A 299 23.14 13.59 -2.41
C GLY A 299 22.93 14.31 -1.08
N LEU A 300 21.83 14.05 -0.36
CA LEU A 300 21.59 14.68 0.95
C LEU A 300 22.57 14.22 2.04
N LEU A 301 23.34 13.17 1.78
CA LEU A 301 24.40 12.70 2.68
C LEU A 301 25.81 12.97 2.14
N ASP A 302 25.93 13.69 1.03
CA ASP A 302 27.20 13.95 0.37
C ASP A 302 27.91 15.15 1.00
N ASN A 303 29.25 15.07 1.09
CA ASN A 303 30.11 16.15 1.58
C ASN A 303 29.80 16.64 3.01
N LEU A 304 29.22 15.77 3.84
CA LEU A 304 28.95 16.06 5.26
C LEU A 304 30.12 15.59 6.15
N ASN A 305 30.36 16.30 7.25
CA ASN A 305 31.35 15.91 8.26
C ASN A 305 30.79 15.98 9.70
N ALA A 306 29.59 15.44 9.88
CA ALA A 306 28.91 15.41 11.18
C ALA A 306 29.67 14.56 12.20
N LYS A 307 29.82 15.05 13.44
CA LYS A 307 30.44 14.30 14.54
C LYS A 307 29.54 13.19 15.06
N LEU A 308 28.23 13.44 15.09
CA LEU A 308 27.19 12.50 15.53
C LEU A 308 26.08 12.45 14.49
N THR A 309 25.69 11.25 14.07
CA THR A 309 24.50 10.99 13.25
C THR A 309 23.50 10.17 14.05
N VAL A 310 22.30 10.69 14.24
CA VAL A 310 21.19 10.03 14.94
C VAL A 310 20.21 9.49 13.91
N ILE A 311 19.96 8.19 13.94
CA ILE A 311 19.04 7.51 13.03
C ILE A 311 17.85 6.98 13.82
N MET A 312 16.64 7.37 13.43
CA MET A 312 15.39 6.83 13.95
C MET A 312 14.37 6.75 12.82
N ILE A 313 14.12 5.55 12.32
CA ILE A 313 13.31 5.30 11.13
C ILE A 313 12.70 3.90 11.19
N GLY A 314 11.55 3.71 10.55
CA GLY A 314 10.91 2.40 10.36
C GLY A 314 9.46 2.33 10.83
N THR A 315 8.98 3.33 11.60
CA THR A 315 7.58 3.30 12.08
C THR A 315 6.56 3.39 10.93
N ASN A 316 6.91 4.01 9.81
CA ASN A 316 6.04 4.10 8.63
C ASN A 316 6.09 2.83 7.77
N ASN A 317 7.18 2.05 7.82
CA ASN A 317 7.21 0.72 7.21
C ASN A 317 6.19 -0.19 7.90
N THR A 318 6.16 -0.14 9.23
CA THR A 318 5.09 -0.77 10.03
C THR A 318 3.72 -0.16 9.72
N GLY A 319 3.59 1.17 9.77
CA GLY A 319 2.30 1.86 9.73
C GLY A 319 1.60 1.84 8.38
N HIS A 320 2.35 1.91 7.27
CA HIS A 320 1.78 2.02 5.93
C HIS A 320 1.61 0.66 5.24
N ARG A 321 2.49 -0.31 5.54
CA ARG A 321 2.52 -1.60 4.84
C ARG A 321 2.55 -2.83 5.75
N MET A 322 2.76 -2.64 7.05
CA MET A 322 3.03 -3.75 7.98
C MET A 322 4.22 -4.60 7.52
N ASP A 323 5.29 -3.96 7.04
CA ASP A 323 6.52 -4.67 6.67
C ASP A 323 7.01 -5.52 7.85
N SER A 324 7.56 -6.71 7.54
CA SER A 324 8.07 -7.61 8.57
C SER A 324 9.21 -6.98 9.37
N PRO A 325 9.41 -7.36 10.65
CA PRO A 325 10.53 -6.88 11.44
C PRO A 325 11.89 -7.09 10.76
N GLU A 326 12.05 -8.21 10.05
CA GLU A 326 13.25 -8.55 9.29
C GLU A 326 13.47 -7.61 8.10
N SER A 327 12.42 -7.33 7.31
CA SER A 327 12.49 -6.39 6.20
C SER A 327 12.83 -4.97 6.68
N ILE A 328 12.22 -4.51 7.77
CA ILE A 328 12.53 -3.20 8.35
C ILE A 328 13.97 -3.16 8.86
N HIS A 329 14.42 -4.22 9.54
CA HIS A 329 15.81 -4.36 9.97
C HIS A 329 16.78 -4.23 8.79
N ASP A 330 16.51 -4.89 7.67
CA ASP A 330 17.39 -4.87 6.50
C ASP A 330 17.43 -3.47 5.85
N GLY A 331 16.29 -2.77 5.79
CA GLY A 331 16.24 -1.37 5.37
C GLY A 331 17.06 -0.45 6.28
N VAL A 332 16.91 -0.57 7.61
CA VAL A 332 17.70 0.21 8.58
C VAL A 332 19.20 -0.14 8.50
N LYS A 333 19.53 -1.41 8.30
CA LYS A 333 20.92 -1.85 8.09
C LYS A 333 21.53 -1.20 6.86
N ALA A 334 20.81 -1.15 5.74
CA ALA A 334 21.25 -0.46 4.54
C ALA A 334 21.53 1.03 4.82
N ILE A 335 20.63 1.72 5.53
CA ILE A 335 20.82 3.14 5.90
C ILE A 335 22.07 3.31 6.77
N VAL A 336 22.25 2.48 7.80
CA VAL A 336 23.45 2.52 8.66
C VAL A 336 24.71 2.35 7.82
N GLN A 337 24.72 1.42 6.86
CA GLN A 337 25.86 1.19 5.97
C GLN A 337 26.12 2.40 5.06
N THR A 338 25.07 2.97 4.47
CA THR A 338 25.16 4.17 3.63
C THR A 338 25.70 5.37 4.41
N VAL A 339 25.19 5.64 5.61
CA VAL A 339 25.69 6.71 6.49
C VAL A 339 27.14 6.47 6.87
N THR A 340 27.49 5.25 7.30
CA THR A 340 28.88 4.90 7.67
C THR A 340 29.84 5.04 6.50
N GLN A 341 29.40 4.75 5.27
CA GLN A 341 30.22 4.88 4.07
C GLN A 341 30.39 6.34 3.65
N LYS A 342 29.32 7.14 3.65
CA LYS A 342 29.35 8.53 3.20
C LYS A 342 29.94 9.49 4.23
N ILE A 343 29.77 9.19 5.52
CA ILE A 343 30.20 10.04 6.64
C ILE A 343 31.03 9.20 7.65
N PRO A 344 32.18 8.64 7.24
CA PRO A 344 32.92 7.64 8.03
C PRO A 344 33.49 8.15 9.36
N THR A 345 33.58 9.47 9.53
CA THR A 345 34.04 10.11 10.77
C THR A 345 32.93 10.20 11.82
N SER A 346 31.67 10.05 11.42
CA SER A 346 30.52 10.23 12.31
C SER A 346 30.36 9.07 13.29
N LYS A 347 30.07 9.36 14.55
CA LYS A 347 29.50 8.36 15.46
C LYS A 347 28.03 8.18 15.09
N VAL A 348 27.63 6.95 14.83
CA VAL A 348 26.23 6.63 14.53
C VAL A 348 25.52 6.21 15.82
N LEU A 349 24.43 6.90 16.15
CA LEU A 349 23.47 6.54 17.19
C LEU A 349 22.18 6.05 16.54
N LEU A 350 21.92 4.75 16.64
CA LEU A 350 20.66 4.16 16.22
C LEU A 350 19.68 4.16 17.41
N LEU A 351 18.56 4.85 17.25
CA LEU A 351 17.47 4.79 18.22
C LEU A 351 16.56 3.60 17.93
N ALA A 352 16.00 3.01 18.98
CA ALA A 352 14.84 2.14 18.85
C ALA A 352 13.67 2.93 18.21
N ILE A 353 12.89 2.26 17.37
CA ILE A 353 11.62 2.79 16.86
C ILE A 353 10.70 3.01 18.05
N PHE A 354 10.15 4.21 18.17
CA PHE A 354 9.33 4.61 19.31
C PHE A 354 8.03 3.79 19.42
N PRO A 355 7.46 3.69 20.64
CA PRO A 355 6.15 3.08 20.82
C PRO A 355 5.09 3.90 20.06
N ARG A 356 4.07 3.20 19.57
CA ARG A 356 2.85 3.76 19.00
C ARG A 356 1.66 2.96 19.49
N GLY A 357 0.45 3.49 19.36
CA GLY A 357 -0.75 2.85 19.91
C GLY A 357 -0.76 2.84 21.44
N THR A 358 -1.91 2.57 22.03
CA THR A 358 -2.12 2.79 23.47
C THR A 358 -1.28 1.86 24.35
N ASP A 359 -1.25 0.56 24.03
CA ASP A 359 -0.67 -0.48 24.90
C ASP A 359 0.05 -1.58 24.12
N ASP A 360 0.65 -2.55 24.84
CA ASP A 360 1.45 -3.64 24.28
C ASP A 360 0.65 -4.63 23.39
N ASN A 361 -0.68 -4.55 23.33
CA ASN A 361 -1.50 -5.38 22.43
C ASN A 361 -1.66 -4.76 21.04
N ASP A 362 -1.27 -3.50 20.86
CA ASP A 362 -1.31 -2.84 19.56
C ASP A 362 -0.36 -3.56 18.57
N LYS A 363 -0.91 -4.02 17.44
CA LYS A 363 -0.16 -4.82 16.45
C LYS A 363 1.04 -4.06 15.88
N LEU A 364 0.91 -2.75 15.67
CA LEU A 364 1.97 -1.91 15.13
C LEU A 364 3.09 -1.75 16.18
N ARG A 365 2.72 -1.59 17.46
CA ARG A 365 3.69 -1.57 18.56
C ARG A 365 4.44 -2.87 18.70
N ILE A 366 3.74 -4.01 18.61
CA ILE A 366 4.36 -5.34 18.65
C ILE A 366 5.37 -5.48 17.49
N ASN A 367 5.02 -5.01 16.29
CA ASN A 367 5.94 -5.03 15.16
C ASN A 367 7.20 -4.18 15.44
N ASN A 368 7.03 -2.94 15.89
CA ASN A 368 8.15 -2.06 16.25
C ASN A 368 9.04 -2.69 17.35
N GLN A 369 8.45 -3.30 18.38
CA GLN A 369 9.18 -3.98 19.45
C GLN A 369 10.00 -5.16 18.94
N LYS A 370 9.45 -5.99 18.04
CA LYS A 370 10.19 -7.09 17.40
C LYS A 370 11.34 -6.54 16.55
N THR A 371 11.10 -5.48 15.78
CA THR A 371 12.15 -4.82 14.99
C THR A 371 13.26 -4.28 15.89
N ASN A 372 12.93 -3.64 17.02
CA ASN A 372 13.92 -3.08 17.96
C ASN A 372 14.85 -4.14 18.55
N VAL A 373 14.37 -5.37 18.76
CA VAL A 373 15.24 -6.49 19.16
C VAL A 373 16.29 -6.79 18.09
N LEU A 374 15.93 -6.72 16.81
CA LEU A 374 16.86 -6.89 15.70
C LEU A 374 17.80 -5.69 15.55
N LEU A 375 17.30 -4.45 15.68
CA LEU A 375 18.11 -3.23 15.60
C LEU A 375 19.19 -3.17 16.70
N LYS A 376 18.88 -3.63 17.91
CA LYS A 376 19.88 -3.76 18.98
C LYS A 376 21.01 -4.72 18.61
N LYS A 377 20.70 -5.84 17.96
CA LYS A 377 21.69 -6.80 17.46
C LYS A 377 22.51 -6.20 16.31
N LEU A 378 21.84 -5.52 15.38
CA LEU A 378 22.47 -4.81 14.27
C LEU A 378 23.52 -3.82 14.80
N ALA A 379 23.14 -2.97 15.75
CA ALA A 379 24.04 -1.97 16.30
C ALA A 379 25.29 -2.59 16.95
N LYS A 380 25.10 -3.67 17.71
CA LYS A 380 26.22 -4.46 18.27
C LYS A 380 27.13 -5.01 17.16
N ASN A 381 26.56 -5.57 16.11
CA ASN A 381 27.31 -6.19 15.01
C ASN A 381 28.07 -5.15 14.17
N GLN A 382 27.52 -3.95 13.99
CA GLN A 382 28.15 -2.84 13.25
C GLN A 382 29.08 -1.99 14.13
N GLY A 383 29.14 -2.24 15.45
CA GLY A 383 29.94 -1.44 16.37
C GLY A 383 29.46 0.00 16.54
N ILE A 384 28.18 0.28 16.31
CA ILE A 384 27.56 1.59 16.47
C ILE A 384 26.82 1.71 17.81
N LEU A 385 26.42 2.93 18.18
CA LEU A 385 25.66 3.17 19.40
C LEU A 385 24.20 2.76 19.20
N PHE A 386 23.58 2.23 20.25
CA PHE A 386 22.14 1.94 20.29
C PHE A 386 21.53 2.52 21.55
N ALA A 387 20.41 3.22 21.42
CA ALA A 387 19.63 3.68 22.56
C ALA A 387 18.16 3.31 22.39
N ASP A 388 17.64 2.58 23.37
CA ASP A 388 16.20 2.36 23.53
C ASP A 388 15.70 3.26 24.65
N ILE A 389 14.97 4.30 24.28
CA ILE A 389 14.42 5.30 25.19
C ILE A 389 12.91 5.10 25.40
N ASN A 390 12.35 4.00 24.90
CA ASN A 390 10.90 3.80 24.83
C ASN A 390 10.24 3.80 26.20
N ALA A 391 10.95 3.31 27.23
CA ALA A 391 10.47 3.31 28.61
C ALA A 391 10.17 4.74 29.13
N SER A 392 10.85 5.77 28.61
CA SER A 392 10.64 7.16 29.03
C SER A 392 9.35 7.76 28.48
N PHE A 393 8.78 7.19 27.41
CA PHE A 393 7.48 7.59 26.87
C PHE A 393 6.30 6.84 27.48
N LEU A 394 6.56 5.80 28.26
CA LEU A 394 5.54 4.89 28.74
C LEU A 394 5.30 5.07 30.24
N THR A 395 4.04 4.93 30.64
CA THR A 395 3.70 4.79 32.06
C THR A 395 4.23 3.45 32.61
N LYS A 396 4.16 3.25 33.93
CA LYS A 396 4.54 1.98 34.57
C LYS A 396 3.75 0.78 34.05
N ASP A 397 2.49 1.00 33.68
CA ASP A 397 1.60 0.00 33.08
C ASP A 397 1.79 -0.12 31.57
N LYS A 398 2.89 0.46 31.04
CA LYS A 398 3.29 0.46 29.63
C LYS A 398 2.30 1.14 28.69
N ILE A 399 1.47 2.04 29.21
CA ILE A 399 0.55 2.85 28.41
C ILE A 399 1.29 4.04 27.81
N LEU A 400 1.08 4.28 26.51
CA LEU A 400 1.47 5.50 25.82
C LEU A 400 0.35 6.54 25.98
N SER A 401 0.64 7.64 26.68
CA SER A 401 -0.37 8.67 26.96
C SER A 401 -0.56 9.64 25.80
N LYS A 402 -1.82 9.99 25.54
CA LYS A 402 -2.18 11.11 24.65
C LYS A 402 -1.67 12.47 25.14
N ASP A 403 -1.27 12.56 26.41
CA ASP A 403 -0.67 13.78 26.96
C ASP A 403 0.71 14.11 26.34
N ILE A 404 1.41 13.11 25.82
CA ILE A 404 2.74 13.28 25.21
C ILE A 404 2.74 12.93 23.72
N MET A 405 1.85 12.03 23.28
CA MET A 405 1.63 11.68 21.87
C MET A 405 0.12 11.69 21.59
N PRO A 406 -0.49 12.84 21.24
CA PRO A 406 -1.96 13.01 21.16
C PRO A 406 -2.67 12.02 20.23
N ASP A 407 -2.00 11.64 19.14
CA ASP A 407 -2.45 10.66 18.15
C ASP A 407 -1.86 9.26 18.38
N LEU A 408 -1.19 9.06 19.52
CA LEU A 408 -0.47 7.83 19.90
C LEU A 408 0.65 7.46 18.92
N LEU A 409 1.26 8.45 18.25
CA LEU A 409 2.40 8.28 17.35
C LEU A 409 3.40 9.45 17.42
N HIS A 410 2.94 10.68 17.23
CA HIS A 410 3.78 11.86 17.11
C HIS A 410 3.93 12.56 18.47
N PRO A 411 5.17 12.82 18.95
CA PRO A 411 5.40 13.61 20.15
C PRO A 411 4.83 15.03 20.00
N ASN A 412 4.16 15.52 21.05
CA ASN A 412 3.99 16.96 21.26
C ASN A 412 5.20 17.54 22.00
N ALA A 413 5.15 18.82 22.39
CA ALA A 413 6.25 19.46 23.12
C ALA A 413 6.70 18.72 24.40
N LYS A 414 5.78 18.08 25.15
CA LYS A 414 6.15 17.28 26.32
C LYS A 414 6.89 15.99 25.92
N GLY A 415 6.42 15.34 24.86
CA GLY A 415 7.11 14.17 24.30
C GLY A 415 8.51 14.52 23.76
N TYR A 416 8.63 15.64 23.04
CA TYR A 416 9.93 16.13 22.59
C TYR A 416 10.86 16.52 23.74
N GLU A 417 10.34 17.08 24.83
CA GLU A 417 11.14 17.36 26.03
C GLU A 417 11.74 16.07 26.64
N ILE A 418 10.94 15.00 26.71
CA ILE A 418 11.44 13.67 27.14
C ILE A 418 12.53 13.18 26.19
N TRP A 419 12.31 13.28 24.87
CA TRP A 419 13.31 12.85 23.89
C TRP A 419 14.61 13.67 24.01
N ALA A 420 14.51 14.99 24.11
CA ALA A 420 15.67 15.87 24.25
C ALA A 420 16.53 15.46 25.44
N GLN A 421 15.92 15.25 26.62
CA GLN A 421 16.63 14.82 27.83
C GLN A 421 17.38 13.49 27.66
N GLN A 422 16.81 12.56 26.90
CA GLN A 422 17.46 11.27 26.61
C GLN A 422 18.57 11.39 25.55
N LEU A 423 18.47 12.39 24.66
CA LEU A 423 19.44 12.64 23.60
C LEU A 423 20.65 13.45 24.09
N THR A 424 20.46 14.35 25.07
CA THR A 424 21.49 15.24 25.63
C THR A 424 22.80 14.54 25.98
N PRO A 425 22.83 13.39 26.69
CA PRO A 425 24.09 12.74 27.04
C PRO A 425 24.94 12.30 25.82
N TYR A 426 24.30 12.02 24.68
CA TYR A 426 25.00 11.65 23.45
C TYR A 426 25.54 12.90 22.74
N VAL A 427 24.73 13.95 22.65
CA VAL A 427 25.15 15.23 22.06
C VAL A 427 26.30 15.84 22.86
N ASP A 428 26.21 15.84 24.19
CA ASP A 428 27.26 16.35 25.08
C ASP A 428 28.57 15.61 24.98
N LYS A 429 28.53 14.32 24.63
CA LYS A 429 29.74 13.48 24.58
C LYS A 429 30.42 13.51 23.22
N TYR A 430 29.64 13.57 22.14
CA TYR A 430 30.14 13.37 20.78
C TYR A 430 30.17 14.65 19.96
N VAL A 431 29.45 15.70 20.38
CA VAL A 431 29.34 16.95 19.60
C VAL A 431 29.95 18.13 20.34
N ARG A 432 29.48 18.38 21.56
CA ARG A 432 30.06 19.34 22.52
C ARG A 432 31.33 18.75 23.12
#